data_AF-A0A1V5VTB3-F1
#
_entry.id   AF-A0A1V5VTB3-F1
#
_cell.length_a   1.000
_cell.length_b   1.000
_cell.length_c   1.000
_cell.angle_alpha   90.00
_cell.angle_beta   90.00
_cell.angle_gamma   90.00
#
_symmetry.space_group_name_H-M   'P 1'
#
loop_
_entity.id
_entity.type
_entity.pdbx_description
1 polymer ?
#
loop_
_entity_poly.entity_id
_entity_poly.type
_entity_poly.pdbx_seq_one_letter_code
_entity_poly.pdbx_strand_id
1 'polypeptide(L)'
;MKKIKILTLIAIASIAISASVTSDLQIKSVDPDRLKFFPVPEDNKNYFFLQSIDNVTKIIIGDFTEPEKRIILITLANDYKTIQSVIEYNPVTEELRSIKSSPSKFFTTDTEGLKRAIIEGTIFKNNYTDPMRSLDVLKAVLNRKDKYSIIADTYGYNVKFADIDDRRKHSAIFSYGKTEKGYYLLFKTEFYREGFASLRQPILPYSVYCKNTNDPIIKEIVEDLFKIKAPVSVKVDK
;
A
#
# COMPACT_ATOMS: atom_id res chain seq x y z
N MET A 1 -11.07 8.46 -52.25
CA MET A 1 -10.45 9.19 -51.13
C MET A 1 -10.96 8.62 -49.81
N LYS A 2 -10.04 8.37 -48.87
CA LYS A 2 -10.20 7.49 -47.70
C LYS A 2 -11.19 8.05 -46.66
N LYS A 3 -12.15 7.22 -46.23
CA LYS A 3 -12.98 7.46 -45.03
C LYS A 3 -12.09 7.27 -43.79
N ILE A 4 -11.95 8.33 -42.99
CA ILE A 4 -11.17 8.35 -41.76
C ILE A 4 -11.93 7.55 -40.69
N LYS A 5 -11.28 6.52 -40.13
CA LYS A 5 -11.75 5.77 -38.97
C LYS A 5 -11.50 6.61 -37.71
N ILE A 6 -12.55 7.20 -37.14
CA ILE A 6 -12.55 7.73 -35.77
C ILE A 6 -13.23 6.68 -34.89
N LEU A 7 -12.45 5.72 -34.39
CA LEU A 7 -12.94 4.80 -33.36
C LEU A 7 -11.76 4.18 -32.59
N THR A 8 -10.92 5.02 -31.97
CA THR A 8 -9.81 4.53 -31.12
C THR A 8 -9.32 5.60 -30.14
N LEU A 9 -10.23 6.28 -29.42
CA LEU A 9 -9.82 7.24 -28.37
C LEU A 9 -10.55 7.09 -27.03
N ILE A 10 -11.56 6.21 -26.93
CA ILE A 10 -12.39 6.08 -25.71
C ILE A 10 -11.82 5.03 -24.73
N ALA A 11 -11.04 4.04 -25.20
CA ALA A 11 -10.52 2.97 -24.33
C ALA A 11 -9.31 3.38 -23.45
N ILE A 12 -8.56 4.43 -23.83
CA ILE A 12 -7.37 4.88 -23.09
C ILE A 12 -7.74 5.76 -21.88
N ALA A 13 -8.89 6.46 -21.96
CA ALA A 13 -9.37 7.28 -20.85
C ALA A 13 -9.85 6.44 -19.66
N SER A 14 -10.51 5.30 -19.90
CA SER A 14 -11.05 4.43 -18.86
C SER A 14 -9.98 3.88 -17.92
N ILE A 15 -8.82 3.48 -18.46
CA ILE A 15 -7.72 2.88 -17.68
C ILE A 15 -7.04 3.92 -16.80
N ALA A 16 -6.86 5.15 -17.30
CA ALA A 16 -6.27 6.25 -16.53
C ALA A 16 -7.19 6.76 -15.41
N ILE A 17 -8.51 6.71 -15.62
CA ILE A 17 -9.50 7.07 -14.60
C ILE A 17 -9.49 6.02 -13.48
N SER A 18 -9.45 4.73 -13.78
CA SER A 18 -9.41 3.68 -12.75
C SER A 18 -8.16 3.77 -11.86
N ALA A 19 -6.97 4.02 -12.42
CA ALA A 19 -5.73 4.14 -11.66
C ALA A 19 -5.64 5.40 -10.78
N SER A 20 -6.28 6.50 -11.20
CA SER A 20 -6.34 7.74 -10.41
C SER A 20 -7.37 7.64 -9.28
N VAL A 21 -8.51 7.00 -9.52
CA VAL A 21 -9.54 6.74 -8.50
C VAL A 21 -9.03 5.81 -7.41
N THR A 22 -8.34 4.71 -7.74
CA THR A 22 -7.79 3.79 -6.73
C THR A 22 -6.69 4.45 -5.88
N SER A 23 -5.86 5.30 -6.48
CA SER A 23 -4.85 6.06 -5.74
C SER A 23 -5.50 7.05 -4.74
N ASP A 24 -6.61 7.68 -5.11
CA ASP A 24 -7.36 8.57 -4.21
C ASP A 24 -7.91 7.82 -2.99
N LEU A 25 -8.41 6.60 -3.18
CA LEU A 25 -8.90 5.72 -2.11
C LEU A 25 -7.81 5.43 -1.07
N GLN A 26 -6.56 5.28 -1.50
CA GLN A 26 -5.45 4.92 -0.61
C GLN A 26 -4.73 6.12 0.02
N ILE A 27 -4.76 7.29 -0.64
CA ILE A 27 -4.02 8.49 -0.17
C ILE A 27 -4.82 9.30 0.84
N LYS A 28 -6.15 9.34 0.70
CA LYS A 28 -7.04 10.01 1.66
C LYS A 28 -7.47 9.03 2.74
N SER A 29 -7.78 9.55 3.94
CA SER A 29 -8.32 8.75 5.05
C SER A 29 -9.50 7.90 4.59
N VAL A 30 -9.45 6.59 4.84
CA VAL A 30 -10.51 5.65 4.46
C VAL A 30 -11.59 5.68 5.52
N ASP A 31 -12.79 6.14 5.20
CA ASP A 31 -13.97 6.01 6.07
C ASP A 31 -14.82 4.78 5.66
N PRO A 32 -15.80 4.38 6.49
CA PRO A 32 -16.68 3.25 6.17
C PRO A 32 -17.40 3.38 4.82
N ASP A 33 -17.85 4.59 4.46
CA ASP A 33 -18.58 4.83 3.22
C ASP A 33 -17.71 4.67 1.98
N ARG A 34 -16.39 4.86 2.12
CA ARG A 34 -15.43 4.65 1.03
C ARG A 34 -15.17 3.18 0.73
N LEU A 35 -15.53 2.25 1.61
CA LEU A 35 -15.36 0.81 1.37
C LEU A 35 -16.06 0.31 0.10
N LYS A 36 -17.24 0.86 -0.22
CA LYS A 36 -17.99 0.49 -1.43
C LYS A 36 -17.26 0.82 -2.74
N PHE A 37 -16.26 1.69 -2.69
CA PHE A 37 -15.45 2.05 -3.84
C PHE A 37 -14.16 1.26 -3.93
N PHE A 38 -13.81 0.47 -2.91
CA PHE A 38 -12.65 -0.41 -2.99
C PHE A 38 -12.91 -1.50 -4.05
N PRO A 39 -11.92 -1.79 -4.89
CA PRO A 39 -12.10 -2.71 -6.01
C PRO A 39 -12.29 -4.15 -5.54
N VAL A 40 -13.02 -4.92 -6.34
CA VAL A 40 -13.10 -6.37 -6.26
C VAL A 40 -12.40 -6.93 -7.50
N PRO A 41 -11.23 -7.59 -7.35
CA PRO A 41 -10.51 -8.14 -8.49
C PRO A 41 -11.31 -9.22 -9.20
N GLU A 42 -11.29 -9.23 -10.53
CA GLU A 42 -11.94 -10.27 -11.35
C GLU A 42 -11.38 -11.67 -11.07
N ASP A 43 -10.08 -11.74 -10.76
CA ASP A 43 -9.38 -12.96 -10.40
C ASP A 43 -9.51 -13.31 -8.90
N ASN A 44 -10.33 -12.59 -8.12
CA ASN A 44 -10.54 -12.82 -6.69
C ASN A 44 -9.25 -12.80 -5.85
N LYS A 45 -8.19 -12.11 -6.30
CA LYS A 45 -7.01 -11.91 -5.48
C LYS A 45 -7.31 -11.07 -4.26
N ASN A 46 -6.82 -11.52 -3.11
CA ASN A 46 -6.89 -10.77 -1.87
C ASN A 46 -5.97 -9.55 -1.92
N TYR A 47 -6.24 -8.55 -1.08
CA TYR A 47 -5.32 -7.45 -0.86
C TYR A 47 -5.30 -7.00 0.59
N PHE A 48 -4.19 -6.38 0.97
CA PHE A 48 -3.96 -5.84 2.30
C PHE A 48 -3.37 -4.45 2.18
N PHE A 49 -3.91 -3.52 2.94
CA PHE A 49 -3.47 -2.13 2.90
C PHE A 49 -3.43 -1.54 4.32
N LEU A 50 -2.27 -1.03 4.70
CA LEU A 50 -2.05 -0.32 5.94
C LEU A 50 -2.04 1.19 5.69
N GLN A 51 -2.94 1.90 6.36
CA GLN A 51 -2.99 3.36 6.35
C GLN A 51 -2.83 3.89 7.78
N SER A 52 -1.93 4.85 7.98
CA SER A 52 -1.83 5.56 9.26
C SER A 52 -1.60 7.04 8.98
N ILE A 53 -2.63 7.85 9.19
CA ILE A 53 -2.60 9.29 8.92
C ILE A 53 -2.89 10.01 10.23
N ASP A 54 -1.95 10.86 10.64
CA ASP A 54 -2.00 11.55 11.93
C ASP A 54 -2.16 10.54 13.09
N ASN A 55 -3.31 10.55 13.79
CA ASN A 55 -3.57 9.65 14.92
C ASN A 55 -4.52 8.50 14.60
N VAL A 56 -4.88 8.30 13.32
CA VAL A 56 -5.84 7.28 12.91
C VAL A 56 -5.13 6.21 12.08
N THR A 57 -5.04 5.00 12.65
CA THR A 57 -4.54 3.83 11.94
C THR A 57 -5.70 2.94 11.49
N LYS A 58 -5.65 2.54 10.22
CA LYS A 58 -6.62 1.71 9.55
C LYS A 58 -5.94 0.59 8.79
N ILE A 59 -6.52 -0.60 8.87
CA ILE A 59 -6.08 -1.77 8.11
C ILE A 59 -7.26 -2.20 7.25
N ILE A 60 -7.03 -2.27 5.94
CA ILE A 60 -8.02 -2.70 4.96
C ILE A 60 -7.62 -4.09 4.48
N ILE A 61 -8.58 -5.01 4.49
CA ILE A 61 -8.43 -6.39 4.01
C ILE A 61 -9.50 -6.64 2.96
N GLY A 62 -9.10 -6.95 1.74
CA GLY A 62 -9.98 -7.55 0.74
C GLY A 62 -9.84 -9.07 0.82
N ASP A 63 -10.85 -9.76 1.34
CA ASP A 63 -10.92 -11.22 1.37
C ASP A 63 -11.99 -11.69 0.39
N PHE A 64 -11.54 -12.21 -0.75
CA PHE A 64 -12.39 -12.71 -1.82
C PHE A 64 -12.33 -14.23 -1.93
N THR A 65 -11.83 -14.89 -0.89
CA THR A 65 -11.92 -16.35 -0.76
C THR A 65 -13.40 -16.76 -0.69
N GLU A 66 -13.83 -17.66 -1.57
CA GLU A 66 -15.20 -18.18 -1.55
C GLU A 66 -15.54 -18.88 -0.23
N PRO A 67 -16.82 -18.88 0.21
CA PRO A 67 -18.03 -18.51 -0.55
C PRO A 67 -18.45 -17.03 -0.43
N GLU A 68 -17.89 -16.27 0.51
CA GLU A 68 -18.38 -14.94 0.86
C GLU A 68 -17.29 -13.88 0.79
N LYS A 69 -17.29 -13.13 -0.32
CA LYS A 69 -16.44 -11.97 -0.54
C LYS A 69 -16.73 -10.87 0.48
N ARG A 70 -15.68 -10.20 0.95
CA ARG A 70 -15.78 -9.12 1.92
C ARG A 70 -14.61 -8.16 1.84
N ILE A 71 -14.87 -6.91 2.21
CA ILE A 71 -13.86 -5.88 2.42
C ILE A 71 -13.99 -5.42 3.86
N ILE A 72 -12.91 -5.54 4.62
CA ILE A 72 -12.90 -5.29 6.06
C ILE A 72 -12.05 -4.06 6.32
N LEU A 73 -12.60 -3.11 7.06
CA LEU A 73 -11.89 -1.96 7.62
C LEU A 73 -11.77 -2.14 9.13
N ILE A 74 -10.53 -2.33 9.60
CA ILE A 74 -10.19 -2.32 11.01
C ILE A 74 -9.69 -0.91 11.33
N THR A 75 -10.34 -0.20 12.25
CA THR A 75 -9.86 1.08 12.78
C THR A 75 -9.29 0.89 14.17
N LEU A 76 -8.07 1.35 14.40
CA LEU A 76 -7.40 1.27 15.69
C LEU A 76 -7.62 2.55 16.49
N ALA A 77 -7.62 2.40 17.81
CA ALA A 77 -7.60 3.53 18.74
C ALA A 77 -6.27 4.30 18.66
N ASN A 78 -6.20 5.43 19.37
CA ASN A 78 -5.02 6.30 19.41
C ASN A 78 -3.78 5.65 20.06
N ASP A 79 -3.92 4.48 20.68
CA ASP A 79 -2.79 3.66 21.15
C ASP A 79 -2.15 2.82 20.04
N TYR A 80 -2.71 2.87 18.82
CA TYR A 80 -2.26 2.18 17.62
C TYR A 80 -2.29 0.64 17.72
N LYS A 81 -2.98 0.09 18.71
CA LYS A 81 -3.01 -1.35 18.99
C LYS A 81 -4.43 -1.88 19.15
N THR A 82 -5.25 -1.19 19.94
CA THR A 82 -6.59 -1.66 20.27
C THR A 82 -7.55 -1.41 19.11
N ILE A 83 -8.28 -2.44 18.71
CA ILE A 83 -9.34 -2.32 17.70
C ILE A 83 -10.47 -1.48 18.29
N GLN A 84 -10.71 -0.30 17.69
CA GLN A 84 -11.82 0.57 18.05
C GLN A 84 -13.10 0.16 17.30
N SER A 85 -12.97 -0.20 16.02
CA SER A 85 -14.11 -0.64 15.22
C SER A 85 -13.67 -1.58 14.09
N VAL A 86 -14.59 -2.46 13.71
CA VAL A 86 -14.48 -3.30 12.51
C VAL A 86 -15.73 -3.08 11.68
N ILE A 87 -15.55 -2.65 10.44
CA ILE A 87 -16.61 -2.52 9.46
C ILE A 87 -16.35 -3.54 8.35
N GLU A 88 -17.38 -4.26 7.95
CA GLU A 88 -17.34 -5.20 6.85
C GLU A 88 -18.32 -4.77 5.77
N TYR A 89 -17.85 -4.76 4.53
CA TYR A 89 -18.65 -4.53 3.34
C TYR A 89 -18.69 -5.81 2.51
N ASN A 90 -19.89 -6.31 2.21
CA ASN A 90 -20.09 -7.40 1.27
C ASN A 90 -20.34 -6.81 -0.12
N PRO A 91 -19.42 -6.99 -1.09
CA PRO A 91 -19.57 -6.39 -2.41
C PRO A 91 -20.62 -7.05 -3.30
N VAL A 92 -21.17 -8.21 -2.90
CA VAL A 92 -22.23 -8.93 -3.64
C VAL A 92 -23.60 -8.47 -3.19
N THR A 93 -23.81 -8.34 -1.87
CA THR A 93 -25.09 -7.88 -1.30
C THR A 93 -25.15 -6.36 -1.11
N GLU A 94 -24.02 -5.68 -1.35
CA GLU A 94 -23.81 -4.24 -1.10
C GLU A 94 -24.04 -3.83 0.36
N GLU A 95 -23.94 -4.78 1.27
CA GLU A 95 -24.28 -4.55 2.67
C GLU A 95 -23.06 -4.11 3.47
N LEU A 96 -23.22 -3.03 4.22
CA LEU A 96 -22.23 -2.50 5.15
C LEU A 96 -22.67 -2.80 6.59
N ARG A 97 -21.83 -3.50 7.35
CA ARG A 97 -22.12 -3.89 8.74
C ARG A 97 -20.98 -3.50 9.67
N SER A 98 -21.33 -3.02 10.87
CA SER A 98 -20.39 -2.95 11.97
C SER A 98 -20.43 -4.25 12.75
N ILE A 99 -19.26 -4.86 12.95
CA ILE A 99 -19.10 -6.16 13.61
C ILE A 99 -18.02 -6.09 14.67
N LYS A 100 -18.02 -7.05 15.60
CA LYS A 100 -16.96 -7.16 16.61
C LYS A 100 -15.76 -7.98 16.13
N SER A 101 -16.02 -8.95 15.25
CA SER A 101 -15.02 -9.86 14.68
C SER A 101 -15.48 -10.28 13.30
N SER A 102 -14.59 -10.23 12.31
CA SER A 102 -14.88 -10.78 10.98
C SER A 102 -14.64 -12.29 10.96
N PRO A 103 -15.44 -13.07 10.20
CA PRO A 103 -15.15 -14.47 9.93
C PRO A 103 -13.97 -14.71 8.97
N SER A 104 -13.39 -13.65 8.39
CA SER A 104 -12.22 -13.78 7.51
C SER A 104 -11.07 -14.49 8.21
N LYS A 105 -10.43 -15.43 7.50
CA LYS A 105 -9.19 -16.07 7.98
C LYS A 105 -8.02 -15.10 8.18
N PHE A 106 -8.11 -13.90 7.59
CA PHE A 106 -7.11 -12.85 7.71
C PHE A 106 -7.40 -11.86 8.84
N PHE A 107 -8.59 -11.92 9.43
CA PHE A 107 -8.93 -11.12 10.59
C PHE A 107 -8.21 -11.65 11.83
N THR A 108 -7.58 -10.74 12.57
CA THR A 108 -6.88 -11.05 13.82
C THR A 108 -6.98 -9.88 14.78
N THR A 109 -6.96 -10.18 16.08
CA THR A 109 -6.83 -9.18 17.15
C THR A 109 -5.38 -8.77 17.39
N ASP A 110 -4.40 -9.52 16.86
CA ASP A 110 -2.99 -9.14 16.84
C ASP A 110 -2.73 -8.12 15.72
N THR A 111 -3.09 -6.88 15.98
CA THR A 111 -2.96 -5.76 15.03
C THR A 111 -1.50 -5.39 14.78
N GLU A 112 -0.62 -5.59 15.76
CA GLU A 112 0.81 -5.34 15.63
C GLU A 112 1.45 -6.34 14.67
N GLY A 113 1.16 -7.64 14.84
CA GLY A 113 1.58 -8.69 13.92
C GLY A 113 1.06 -8.47 12.50
N LEU A 114 -0.22 -8.10 12.35
CA LEU A 114 -0.81 -7.82 11.04
C LEU A 114 -0.14 -6.62 10.34
N LYS A 115 0.11 -5.52 11.07
CA LYS A 115 0.84 -4.36 10.53
C LYS A 115 2.23 -4.75 10.03
N ARG A 116 2.99 -5.49 10.83
CA ARG A 116 4.33 -5.97 10.43
C ARG A 116 4.26 -6.88 9.23
N ALA A 117 3.30 -7.81 9.18
CA ALA A 117 3.15 -8.72 8.05
C ALA A 117 2.86 -7.99 6.73
N ILE A 118 2.11 -6.89 6.76
CA ILE A 118 1.88 -6.01 5.60
C ILE A 118 3.18 -5.28 5.20
N ILE A 119 3.88 -4.66 6.16
CA ILE A 119 5.08 -3.87 5.87
C ILE A 119 6.23 -4.76 5.38
N GLU A 120 6.44 -5.91 6.02
CA GLU A 120 7.44 -6.90 5.64
C GLU A 120 7.06 -7.69 4.38
N GLY A 121 5.77 -7.64 4.02
CA GLY A 121 5.20 -8.30 2.86
C GLY A 121 5.05 -9.82 3.00
N THR A 122 5.16 -10.35 4.21
CA THR A 122 4.93 -11.78 4.48
C THR A 122 3.49 -12.18 4.21
N ILE A 123 2.53 -11.27 4.45
CA ILE A 123 1.11 -11.54 4.21
C ILE A 123 0.75 -11.66 2.72
N PHE A 124 1.57 -11.14 1.80
CA PHE A 124 1.35 -11.30 0.36
C PHE A 124 1.88 -12.64 -0.18
N LYS A 125 2.66 -13.37 0.64
CA LYS A 125 3.19 -14.68 0.26
C LYS A 125 2.14 -15.74 0.58
N ASN A 126 1.77 -16.54 -0.43
CA ASN A 126 0.86 -17.69 -0.31
C ASN A 126 -0.60 -17.37 0.06
N ASN A 127 -1.03 -16.10 0.03
CA ASN A 127 -2.41 -15.70 0.35
C ASN A 127 -3.23 -15.29 -0.89
N TYR A 128 -2.77 -15.69 -2.08
CA TYR A 128 -3.40 -15.38 -3.37
C TYR A 128 -3.66 -13.87 -3.54
N THR A 129 -2.58 -13.10 -3.57
CA THR A 129 -2.60 -11.64 -3.71
C THR A 129 -1.77 -11.21 -4.91
N ASP A 130 -1.87 -9.93 -5.29
CA ASP A 130 -0.85 -9.35 -6.17
C ASP A 130 0.52 -9.33 -5.47
N PRO A 131 1.63 -9.57 -6.19
CA PRO A 131 2.98 -9.40 -5.66
C PRO A 131 3.27 -7.94 -5.31
N MET A 132 3.52 -7.67 -4.02
CA MET A 132 3.86 -6.33 -3.52
C MET A 132 5.35 -6.22 -3.19
N ARG A 133 5.98 -5.13 -3.65
CA ARG A 133 7.34 -4.77 -3.24
C ARG A 133 7.30 -4.16 -1.84
N SER A 134 8.05 -4.76 -0.92
CA SER A 134 7.91 -4.52 0.52
C SER A 134 9.25 -4.11 1.16
N LEU A 135 9.33 -4.13 2.49
CA LEU A 135 10.48 -3.65 3.25
C LEU A 135 11.82 -4.30 2.87
N ASP A 136 11.80 -5.59 2.53
CA ASP A 136 12.98 -6.34 2.09
C ASP A 136 13.60 -5.76 0.81
N VAL A 137 12.76 -5.42 -0.17
CA VAL A 137 13.16 -4.78 -1.43
C VAL A 137 13.73 -3.39 -1.15
N LEU A 138 13.08 -2.59 -0.30
CA LEU A 138 13.58 -1.28 0.10
C LEU A 138 14.99 -1.39 0.73
N LYS A 139 15.14 -2.27 1.73
CA LYS A 139 16.45 -2.53 2.38
C LYS A 139 17.49 -2.98 1.36
N ALA A 140 17.13 -3.86 0.42
CA ALA A 140 18.03 -4.29 -0.63
C ALA A 140 18.49 -3.14 -1.54
N VAL A 141 17.61 -2.18 -1.88
CA VAL A 141 18.00 -1.00 -2.66
C VAL A 141 18.89 -0.05 -1.87
N LEU A 142 18.58 0.20 -0.59
CA LEU A 142 19.36 1.09 0.26
C LEU A 142 20.82 0.61 0.45
N ASN A 143 21.02 -0.70 0.44
CA ASN A 143 22.34 -1.33 0.54
C ASN A 143 23.11 -1.37 -0.79
N ARG A 144 22.48 -1.05 -1.93
CA ARG A 144 23.18 -0.94 -3.22
C ARG A 144 23.97 0.36 -3.26
N LYS A 145 25.10 0.36 -3.98
CA LYS A 145 25.89 1.57 -4.29
C LYS A 145 25.23 2.47 -5.36
N ASP A 146 23.97 2.22 -5.71
CA ASP A 146 23.26 2.98 -6.74
C ASP A 146 22.71 4.29 -6.16
N LYS A 147 23.33 5.40 -6.56
CA LYS A 147 22.94 6.74 -6.12
C LYS A 147 21.72 7.29 -6.87
N TYR A 148 21.38 6.76 -8.05
CA TYR A 148 20.27 7.28 -8.86
C TYR A 148 18.91 6.79 -8.37
N SER A 149 18.88 5.60 -7.76
CA SER A 149 17.68 5.05 -7.14
C SER A 149 17.31 5.70 -5.81
N ILE A 150 18.21 6.43 -5.15
CA ILE A 150 18.00 6.96 -3.80
C ILE A 150 18.08 8.49 -3.84
N ILE A 151 16.92 9.13 -3.77
CA ILE A 151 16.78 10.59 -3.79
C ILE A 151 16.59 11.06 -2.36
N ALA A 152 17.56 11.81 -1.84
CA ALA A 152 17.44 12.41 -0.52
C ALA A 152 16.37 13.51 -0.52
N ASP A 153 15.61 13.56 0.56
CA ASP A 153 14.72 14.65 0.92
C ASP A 153 15.23 15.28 2.23
N THR A 154 14.78 16.48 2.59
CA THR A 154 15.18 17.17 3.82
C THR A 154 14.92 16.30 5.06
N TYR A 155 13.83 15.54 5.02
CA TYR A 155 13.30 14.78 6.15
C TYR A 155 13.40 13.25 5.99
N GLY A 156 14.03 12.78 4.91
CA GLY A 156 14.10 11.35 4.62
C GLY A 156 14.56 11.03 3.20
N TYR A 157 13.93 10.02 2.58
CA TYR A 157 14.33 9.50 1.28
C TYR A 157 13.12 9.09 0.43
N ASN A 158 13.26 9.33 -0.88
CA ASN A 158 12.46 8.69 -1.91
C ASN A 158 13.34 7.67 -2.64
N VAL A 159 12.91 6.42 -2.69
CA VAL A 159 13.68 5.30 -3.25
C VAL A 159 12.91 4.69 -4.41
N LYS A 160 13.54 4.60 -5.57
CA LYS A 160 12.96 4.01 -6.77
C LYS A 160 13.61 2.66 -7.07
N PHE A 161 12.78 1.63 -7.21
CA PHE A 161 13.23 0.30 -7.61
C PHE A 161 13.00 0.10 -9.11
N ALA A 162 14.09 0.16 -9.87
CA ALA A 162 14.08 -0.01 -11.32
C ALA A 162 13.65 -1.42 -11.74
N ASP A 163 13.00 -1.52 -12.91
CA ASP A 163 12.79 -2.79 -13.58
C ASP A 163 14.11 -3.39 -14.09
N ILE A 164 14.15 -4.72 -14.15
CA ILE A 164 15.37 -5.44 -14.52
C ILE A 164 15.73 -5.28 -16.00
N ASP A 165 14.75 -5.11 -16.88
CA ASP A 165 14.95 -4.99 -18.33
C ASP A 165 15.04 -3.53 -18.78
N ASP A 166 14.33 -2.60 -18.12
CA ASP A 166 14.40 -1.17 -18.43
C ASP A 166 14.59 -0.32 -17.17
N ARG A 167 15.82 0.18 -16.97
CA ARG A 167 16.17 1.03 -15.82
C ARG A 167 15.43 2.37 -15.76
N ARG A 168 14.78 2.79 -16.85
CA ARG A 168 13.96 4.02 -16.87
C ARG A 168 12.57 3.78 -16.28
N LYS A 169 12.13 2.52 -16.22
CA LYS A 169 10.87 2.11 -15.59
C LYS A 169 11.14 1.70 -14.15
N HIS A 170 10.23 2.08 -13.26
CA HIS A 170 10.33 1.76 -11.84
C HIS A 170 9.16 0.87 -11.47
N SER A 171 9.44 -0.34 -11.00
CA SER A 171 8.42 -1.30 -10.58
C SER A 171 7.87 -0.97 -9.19
N ALA A 172 8.63 -0.24 -8.37
CA ALA A 172 8.17 0.28 -7.10
C ALA A 172 8.81 1.61 -6.72
N ILE A 173 8.08 2.36 -5.90
CA ILE A 173 8.50 3.61 -5.30
C ILE A 173 8.26 3.49 -3.79
N PHE A 174 9.29 3.80 -3.02
CA PHE A 174 9.23 3.87 -1.58
C PHE A 174 9.51 5.30 -1.12
N SER A 175 8.89 5.71 -0.03
CA SER A 175 9.21 6.96 0.64
C SER A 175 9.18 6.75 2.14
N TYR A 176 10.22 7.21 2.84
CA TYR A 176 10.27 7.09 4.30
C TYR A 176 11.02 8.27 4.92
N GLY A 177 10.63 8.63 6.13
CA GLY A 177 11.31 9.67 6.89
C GLY A 177 10.53 10.19 8.09
N LYS A 178 11.01 11.31 8.63
CA LYS A 178 10.51 11.91 9.87
C LYS A 178 10.40 13.42 9.72
N THR A 179 9.21 13.94 9.95
CA THR A 179 8.91 15.38 10.01
C THR A 179 8.63 15.80 11.45
N GLU A 180 8.44 17.09 11.69
CA GLU A 180 8.00 17.62 12.99
C GLU A 180 6.66 17.05 13.45
N LYS A 181 5.77 16.69 12.51
CA LYS A 181 4.43 16.16 12.80
C LYS A 181 4.42 14.66 13.09
N GLY A 182 5.49 13.95 12.75
CA GLY A 182 5.58 12.50 12.89
C GLY A 182 6.29 11.84 11.72
N TYR A 183 6.14 10.52 11.63
CA TYR A 183 6.81 9.65 10.68
C TYR A 183 5.99 9.43 9.42
N TYR A 184 6.66 9.13 8.31
CA TYR A 184 6.02 8.67 7.09
C TYR A 184 6.71 7.43 6.52
N LEU A 185 5.90 6.54 5.96
CA LEU A 185 6.32 5.29 5.31
C LEU A 185 5.32 4.95 4.21
N LEU A 186 5.76 4.95 2.97
CA LEU A 186 4.92 4.75 1.78
C LEU A 186 5.55 3.69 0.89
N PHE A 187 4.84 2.60 0.66
CA PHE A 187 5.25 1.52 -0.24
C PHE A 187 4.27 1.42 -1.40
N LYS A 188 4.72 1.80 -2.59
CA LYS A 188 3.95 1.76 -3.83
C LYS A 188 4.56 0.78 -4.81
N THR A 189 3.78 -0.19 -5.26
CA THR A 189 4.12 -1.07 -6.39
C THR A 189 3.43 -0.53 -7.63
N GLU A 190 4.20 -0.10 -8.63
CA GLU A 190 3.69 0.41 -9.90
C GLU A 190 3.29 -0.73 -10.84
N PHE A 191 4.09 -1.80 -10.84
CA PHE A 191 3.82 -3.02 -11.58
C PHE A 191 4.68 -4.19 -11.09
N TYR A 192 4.27 -5.40 -11.43
CA TYR A 192 5.03 -6.63 -11.23
C TYR A 192 4.99 -7.49 -12.50
N ARG A 193 5.95 -8.43 -12.61
CA ARG A 193 5.98 -9.41 -13.70
C ARG A 193 5.15 -10.62 -13.31
N GLU A 194 4.14 -10.93 -14.12
CA GLU A 194 3.37 -12.17 -13.99
C GLU A 194 4.00 -13.30 -14.81
N GLY A 195 4.65 -12.96 -15.92
CA GLY A 195 5.38 -13.88 -16.76
C GLY A 195 6.53 -13.18 -17.49
N PHE A 196 7.16 -13.89 -18.43
CA PHE A 196 8.33 -13.38 -19.15
C PHE A 196 8.06 -12.05 -19.89
N ALA A 197 6.89 -11.93 -20.52
CA ALA A 197 6.50 -10.76 -21.31
C ALA A 197 5.31 -9.97 -20.73
N SER A 198 4.76 -10.37 -19.57
CA SER A 198 3.54 -9.77 -19.00
C SER A 198 3.86 -8.95 -17.76
N LEU A 199 3.54 -7.66 -17.83
CA LEU A 199 3.54 -6.74 -16.70
C LEU A 199 2.09 -6.50 -16.27
N ARG A 200 1.83 -6.58 -14.96
CA ARG A 200 0.54 -6.23 -14.37
C ARG A 200 0.70 -5.14 -13.34
N GLN A 201 -0.32 -4.31 -13.22
CA GLN A 201 -0.45 -3.37 -12.12
C GLN A 201 -1.22 -4.05 -10.98
N PRO A 202 -0.79 -3.89 -9.72
CA PRO A 202 -1.58 -4.38 -8.59
C PRO A 202 -2.91 -3.61 -8.52
N ILE A 203 -3.97 -4.28 -8.06
CA ILE A 203 -5.29 -3.65 -7.93
C ILE A 203 -5.26 -2.47 -6.95
N LEU A 204 -4.47 -2.61 -5.89
CA LEU A 204 -4.15 -1.56 -4.92
C LEU A 204 -2.65 -1.25 -4.99
N PRO A 205 -2.23 -0.13 -5.61
CA PRO A 205 -0.83 0.20 -5.77
C PRO A 205 -0.08 0.42 -4.45
N TYR A 206 -0.75 0.91 -3.40
CA TYR A 206 -0.12 1.03 -2.08
C TYR A 206 -0.38 -0.19 -1.21
N SER A 207 0.66 -0.79 -0.64
CA SER A 207 0.52 -1.72 0.50
C SER A 207 0.61 -0.99 1.83
N VAL A 208 1.36 0.12 1.87
CA VAL A 208 1.55 0.96 3.05
C VAL A 208 1.44 2.42 2.63
N TYR A 209 0.59 3.18 3.32
CA TYR A 209 0.49 4.63 3.21
C TYR A 209 0.38 5.26 4.60
N CYS A 210 1.53 5.57 5.18
CA CYS A 210 1.63 6.19 6.50
C CYS A 210 2.20 7.60 6.36
N LYS A 211 1.53 8.59 6.95
CA LYS A 211 1.89 10.01 6.85
C LYS A 211 1.59 10.75 8.15
N ASN A 212 2.55 11.51 8.65
CA ASN A 212 2.45 12.28 9.90
C ASN A 212 2.01 11.42 11.10
N THR A 213 2.36 10.13 11.11
CA THR A 213 1.90 9.22 12.16
C THR A 213 2.92 9.08 13.29
N ASN A 214 2.43 8.84 14.50
CA ASN A 214 3.24 8.46 15.65
C ASN A 214 3.09 6.97 16.02
N ASP A 215 2.54 6.15 15.13
CA ASP A 215 2.43 4.70 15.31
C ASP A 215 3.81 4.10 15.64
N PRO A 216 3.98 3.45 16.81
CA PRO A 216 5.27 2.96 17.26
C PRO A 216 5.96 2.00 16.28
N ILE A 217 5.19 1.20 15.54
CA ILE A 217 5.74 0.26 14.55
C ILE A 217 6.32 1.01 13.36
N ILE A 218 5.62 2.05 12.89
CA ILE A 218 6.11 2.87 11.77
C ILE A 218 7.37 3.64 12.18
N LYS A 219 7.35 4.21 13.39
CA LYS A 219 8.52 4.87 13.99
C LYS A 219 9.72 3.94 14.05
N GLU A 220 9.58 2.75 14.62
CA GLU A 220 10.65 1.75 14.74
C GLU A 220 11.26 1.43 13.37
N ILE A 221 10.43 1.13 12.38
CA ILE A 221 10.88 0.73 11.04
C ILE A 221 11.62 1.88 10.34
N VAL A 222 11.12 3.12 10.46
CA VAL A 222 11.79 4.28 9.85
C VAL A 222 13.14 4.55 10.52
N GLU A 223 13.22 4.49 11.84
CA GLU A 223 14.49 4.67 12.57
C GLU A 223 15.50 3.57 12.21
N ASP A 224 15.04 2.33 12.01
CA ASP A 224 15.90 1.25 11.51
C ASP A 224 16.39 1.48 10.08
N LEU A 225 15.57 2.07 9.21
CA LEU A 225 16.00 2.47 7.86
C LEU A 225 17.04 3.60 7.92
N PHE A 226 16.92 4.53 8.87
CA PHE A 226 17.92 5.59 9.08
C PHE A 226 19.27 5.06 9.56
N LYS A 227 19.31 3.93 10.27
CA LYS A 227 20.58 3.24 10.60
C LYS A 227 21.30 2.73 9.35
N ILE A 228 20.57 2.36 8.30
CA ILE A 228 21.14 1.96 7.00
C ILE A 228 21.60 3.20 6.23
N LYS A 229 20.78 4.26 6.21
CA LYS A 229 21.10 5.50 5.51
C LYS A 229 20.52 6.71 6.25
N ALA A 230 21.38 7.46 6.93
CA ALA A 230 20.98 8.63 7.71
C ALA A 230 20.65 9.85 6.81
N PRO A 231 19.52 10.54 7.05
CA PRO A 231 19.08 11.68 6.24
C PRO A 231 20.02 12.88 6.38
N VAL A 232 19.89 13.85 5.46
CA VAL A 232 20.78 15.01 5.40
C VAL A 232 20.64 15.92 6.64
N SER A 233 19.41 16.11 7.14
CA SER A 233 19.12 16.91 8.34
C SER A 233 19.92 16.44 9.57
N VAL A 234 20.09 15.13 9.76
CA VAL A 234 20.85 14.56 10.88
C VAL A 234 22.37 14.85 10.78
N LYS A 235 22.87 15.27 9.62
CA LYS A 235 24.28 15.62 9.44
C LYS A 235 24.59 17.09 9.72
N VAL A 236 23.57 17.96 9.80
CA VAL A 236 23.75 19.40 10.04
C VAL A 236 23.82 19.69 11.55
N ASP A 237 23.28 18.81 12.39
CA ASP A 237 23.26 18.94 13.85
C ASP A 237 24.44 18.24 14.57
N LYS A 238 25.52 17.91 13.85
CA LYS A 238 26.78 17.37 14.39
C LYS A 238 27.96 18.22 13.98
#